data_AF-A0A2V9NHN0-F1
#
_entry.id   AF-A0A2V9NHN0-F1
#
_cell.length_a   1.000
_cell.length_b   1.000
_cell.length_c   1.000
_cell.angle_alpha   90.00
_cell.angle_beta   90.00
_cell.angle_gamma   90.00
#
_symmetry.space_group_name_H-M   'P 1'
#
loop_
_entity.id
_entity.type
_entity.pdbx_description
1 polymer ?
#
loop_
_entity_poly.entity_id
_entity_poly.type
_entity_poly.pdbx_seq_one_letter_code
_entity_poly.pdbx_strand_id
1 'polypeptide(L)'
;MERALQIHRVSVADQVAAVLRQRILNGELRPGMPLQEVPMAASLGVSRNTMREATRILSLEGLLKRNAHRGIAVCQLSATDVQEIYSLRRMLEIAAVLGSRSTEI
;
A
#
# COMPACT_ATOMS: atom_id res chain seq x y z
N MET A 1 -31.73 -5.74 9.94
CA MET A 1 -31.23 -6.40 8.72
C MET A 1 -31.36 -5.43 7.55
N GLU A 2 -30.40 -4.52 7.38
CA GLU A 2 -30.31 -3.62 6.23
C GLU A 2 -28.83 -3.35 5.96
N ARG A 3 -28.20 -4.22 5.18
CA ARG A 3 -26.85 -4.00 4.63
C ARG A 3 -26.83 -4.54 3.21
N ALA A 4 -27.73 -4.01 2.38
CA ALA A 4 -27.78 -4.32 0.96
C ALA A 4 -27.59 -3.02 0.19
N LEU A 5 -26.69 -3.07 -0.81
CA LEU A 5 -26.37 -2.05 -1.81
C LEU A 5 -25.26 -1.04 -1.44
N GLN A 6 -24.05 -1.52 -1.10
CA GLN A 6 -22.85 -0.72 -1.36
C GLN A 6 -22.31 -1.04 -2.75
N ILE A 7 -22.35 -0.06 -3.65
CA ILE A 7 -21.68 -0.15 -4.95
C ILE A 7 -20.18 0.02 -4.71
N HIS A 8 -19.45 -1.09 -4.65
CA HIS A 8 -17.98 -1.08 -4.65
C HIS A 8 -17.48 -0.94 -6.09
N ARG A 9 -17.64 0.26 -6.67
CA ARG A 9 -17.12 0.53 -8.01
C ARG A 9 -15.62 0.72 -7.91
N VAL A 10 -14.84 -0.23 -8.41
CA VAL A 10 -13.38 -0.11 -8.50
C VAL A 10 -13.06 1.13 -9.33
N SER A 11 -12.48 2.15 -8.70
CA SER A 11 -12.15 3.40 -9.37
C SER A 11 -10.93 3.20 -10.28
N VAL A 12 -10.73 4.12 -11.22
CA VAL A 12 -9.49 4.13 -12.03
C VAL A 12 -8.27 4.30 -11.13
N ALA A 13 -8.40 5.03 -10.01
CA ALA A 13 -7.32 5.18 -9.04
C ALA A 13 -6.97 3.85 -8.36
N ASP A 14 -7.97 3.03 -8.01
CA ASP A 14 -7.75 1.70 -7.43
C ASP A 14 -7.03 0.77 -8.42
N GLN A 15 -7.40 0.84 -9.71
CA GLN A 15 -6.74 0.08 -10.76
C GLN A 15 -5.28 0.51 -10.94
N VAL A 16 -5.01 1.83 -10.98
CA VAL A 16 -3.65 2.36 -11.05
C VAL A 16 -2.84 1.94 -9.82
N ALA A 17 -3.43 2.02 -8.62
CA ALA A 17 -2.79 1.57 -7.39
C ALA A 17 -2.47 0.06 -7.46
N ALA A 18 -3.37 -0.76 -7.98
CA ALA A 18 -3.12 -2.19 -8.17
C ALA A 18 -1.96 -2.48 -9.12
N VAL A 19 -1.87 -1.78 -10.26
CA VAL A 19 -0.76 -1.91 -11.19
C VAL A 19 0.56 -1.50 -10.52
N LEU A 20 0.60 -0.33 -9.91
CA LEU A 20 1.80 0.18 -9.25
C LEU A 20 2.24 -0.71 -8.08
N ARG A 21 1.28 -1.24 -7.30
CA ARG A 21 1.53 -2.21 -6.23
C ARG A 21 2.26 -3.44 -6.76
N GLN A 22 1.77 -4.04 -7.85
CA GLN A 22 2.42 -5.19 -8.47
C GLN A 22 3.83 -4.86 -8.93
N ARG A 23 4.05 -3.69 -9.56
CA ARG A 23 5.39 -3.27 -9.97
C ARG A 23 6.36 -3.07 -8.80
N ILE A 24 5.87 -2.59 -7.66
CA ILE A 24 6.66 -2.46 -6.42
C ILE A 24 7.00 -3.85 -5.87
N LEU A 25 6.00 -4.73 -5.73
CA LEU A 25 6.17 -6.08 -5.17
C LEU A 25 7.08 -6.97 -6.05
N ASN A 26 7.04 -6.81 -7.36
CA ASN A 26 7.91 -7.51 -8.31
C ASN A 26 9.32 -6.90 -8.41
N GLY A 27 9.57 -5.77 -7.75
CA GLY A 27 10.87 -5.09 -7.76
C GLY A 27 11.18 -4.27 -9.02
N GLU A 28 10.21 -4.10 -9.93
CA GLU A 28 10.33 -3.20 -11.09
C GLU A 28 10.49 -1.75 -10.62
N LEU A 29 9.73 -1.36 -9.59
CA LEU A 29 9.91 -0.11 -8.85
C LEU A 29 10.70 -0.41 -7.57
N ARG A 30 11.99 -0.08 -7.59
CA ARG A 30 12.92 -0.46 -6.52
C ARG A 30 12.69 0.33 -5.23
N PRO A 31 12.96 -0.27 -4.05
CA PRO A 31 12.95 0.47 -2.77
C PRO A 31 13.80 1.75 -2.84
N GLY A 32 13.27 2.85 -2.30
CA GLY A 32 13.93 4.15 -2.30
C GLY A 32 13.85 4.92 -3.63
N MET A 33 13.36 4.30 -4.71
CA MET A 33 13.21 4.95 -6.01
C MET A 33 12.18 6.10 -5.92
N PRO A 34 12.50 7.31 -6.41
CA PRO A 34 11.53 8.39 -6.50
C PRO A 34 10.47 8.06 -7.55
N LEU A 35 9.20 8.26 -7.22
CA LEU A 35 8.09 8.06 -8.13
C LEU A 35 7.70 9.41 -8.75
N GLN A 36 7.95 9.58 -10.04
CA GLN A 36 7.55 10.78 -10.76
C GLN A 36 6.09 10.67 -11.23
N GLU A 37 5.17 11.29 -10.49
CA GLU A 37 3.73 11.19 -10.76
C GLU A 37 3.33 11.66 -12.16
N VAL A 38 3.93 12.75 -12.66
CA VAL A 38 3.55 13.33 -13.96
C VAL A 38 3.91 12.42 -15.14
N PRO A 39 5.16 11.95 -15.30
CA PRO A 39 5.51 10.96 -16.33
C PRO A 39 4.73 9.65 -16.19
N MET A 40 4.51 9.17 -14.96
CA MET A 40 3.78 7.93 -14.72
C MET A 40 2.29 8.06 -15.10
N ALA A 41 1.67 9.21 -14.83
CA ALA A 41 0.29 9.46 -15.22
C ALA A 41 0.14 9.48 -16.75
N ALA A 42 1.10 10.13 -17.43
CA ALA A 42 1.14 10.16 -18.90
C ALA A 42 1.33 8.77 -19.50
N SER A 43 2.25 7.95 -18.97
CA SER A 43 2.51 6.60 -19.50
C SER A 43 1.35 5.62 -19.29
N LEU A 44 0.56 5.81 -18.23
CA LEU A 44 -0.64 5.02 -17.96
C LEU A 44 -1.92 5.64 -18.58
N GLY A 45 -1.82 6.79 -19.25
CA GLY A 45 -2.97 7.44 -19.89
C GLY A 45 -4.03 7.96 -18.89
N VAL A 46 -3.63 8.29 -17.66
CA VAL A 46 -4.54 8.74 -16.60
C VAL A 46 -4.32 10.20 -16.22
N SER A 47 -5.34 10.81 -15.60
CA SER A 47 -5.23 12.19 -15.10
C SER A 47 -4.23 12.28 -13.93
N ARG A 48 -3.67 13.49 -13.72
CA ARG A 48 -2.81 13.76 -12.55
C ARG A 48 -3.55 13.56 -11.23
N ASN A 49 -4.84 13.88 -11.15
CA ASN A 49 -5.63 13.65 -9.94
C ASN A 49 -5.81 12.16 -9.64
N THR A 50 -6.06 11.35 -10.67
CA THR A 50 -6.15 9.89 -10.54
C THR A 50 -4.83 9.30 -10.05
N MET A 51 -3.70 9.77 -10.60
CA MET A 51 -2.37 9.36 -10.13
C MET A 51 -2.14 9.74 -8.66
N ARG A 52 -2.44 10.99 -8.28
CA ARG A 52 -2.30 11.43 -6.88
C ARG A 52 -3.16 10.62 -5.91
N GLU A 53 -4.33 10.17 -6.33
CA GLU A 53 -5.20 9.33 -5.52
C GLU A 53 -4.65 7.92 -5.39
N ALA A 54 -4.16 7.34 -6.50
CA ALA A 54 -3.50 6.04 -6.48
C ALA A 54 -2.25 6.05 -5.57
N THR A 55 -1.42 7.09 -5.64
CA THR A 55 -0.25 7.22 -4.78
C THR A 55 -0.62 7.46 -3.32
N ARG A 56 -1.74 8.14 -3.04
CA ARG A 56 -2.30 8.28 -1.69
C ARG A 56 -2.71 6.93 -1.11
N ILE A 57 -3.39 6.08 -1.88
CA ILE A 57 -3.77 4.72 -1.49
C ILE A 57 -2.51 3.92 -1.12
N LEU A 58 -1.50 3.92 -2.00
CA LEU A 58 -0.26 3.19 -1.76
C LEU A 58 0.57 3.73 -0.59
N SER A 59 0.45 5.03 -0.28
CA SER A 59 1.03 5.59 0.93
C SER A 59 0.34 5.12 2.20
N LEU A 60 -0.98 4.96 2.19
CA LEU A 60 -1.71 4.39 3.33
C LEU A 60 -1.37 2.91 3.54
N GLU A 61 -1.08 2.18 2.47
CA GLU A 61 -0.61 0.80 2.52
C GLU A 61 0.87 0.68 2.94
N GLY A 62 1.59 1.79 3.09
CA GLY A 62 3.01 1.80 3.45
C GLY A 62 3.98 1.43 2.33
N LEU A 63 3.49 1.31 1.09
CA LEU A 63 4.31 0.99 -0.09
C LEU A 63 5.03 2.22 -0.66
N LEU A 64 4.48 3.42 -0.42
CA LEU A 64 5.08 4.68 -0.81
C LEU A 64 5.21 5.64 0.38
N LYS A 65 6.32 6.37 0.47
CA LYS A 65 6.56 7.38 1.51
C LYS A 65 6.70 8.78 0.90
N ARG A 66 5.98 9.75 1.47
CA ARG A 66 6.13 11.17 1.13
C ARG A 66 7.36 11.74 1.82
N ASN A 67 8.22 12.39 1.05
CA ASN A 67 9.40 13.10 1.51
C ASN A 67 9.14 14.61 1.37
N ALA A 68 9.24 15.35 2.47
CA ALA A 68 8.86 16.77 2.57
C ALA A 68 9.43 17.68 1.45
N HIS A 69 10.57 17.31 0.85
CA HIS A 69 11.23 18.09 -0.21
C HIS A 69 11.54 17.29 -1.49
N ARG A 70 11.16 16.01 -1.57
CA ARG A 70 11.52 15.13 -2.70
C ARG A 70 10.34 14.43 -3.38
N GLY A 71 9.11 14.83 -3.04
CA GLY A 71 7.91 14.20 -3.57
C GLY A 71 7.63 12.87 -2.88
N ILE A 72 7.40 11.81 -3.65
CA ILE A 72 7.04 10.49 -3.14
C ILE A 72 8.02 9.44 -3.67
N ALA A 73 8.36 8.46 -2.85
CA ALA A 73 9.29 7.39 -3.19
C ALA A 73 8.78 6.04 -2.71
N VAL A 74 9.25 4.96 -3.35
CA VAL A 74 8.99 3.59 -2.90
C VAL A 74 9.57 3.41 -1.50
N CYS A 75 8.78 2.84 -0.60
CA CYS A 75 9.19 2.58 0.77
C CYS A 75 10.44 1.70 0.78
N GLN A 76 11.40 2.05 1.64
CA GLN A 76 12.62 1.30 1.85
C GLN A 76 12.73 1.02 3.35
N LEU A 77 12.68 -0.25 3.70
CA LEU A 77 12.82 -0.70 5.08
C LEU A 77 14.30 -0.82 5.44
N SER A 78 14.67 -0.28 6.58
CA SER A 78 15.94 -0.57 7.25
C SER A 78 15.88 -1.91 7.98
N ALA A 79 17.04 -2.41 8.40
CA ALA A 79 17.11 -3.61 9.23
C ALA A 79 16.32 -3.45 10.54
N THR A 80 16.35 -2.25 11.14
CA THR A 80 15.58 -1.92 12.34
C THR A 80 14.08 -1.99 12.09
N ASP A 81 13.59 -1.41 10.98
CA ASP A 81 12.17 -1.46 10.63
C ASP A 81 11.69 -2.92 10.51
N VAL A 82 12.50 -3.78 9.88
CA VAL A 82 12.19 -5.21 9.76
C VAL A 82 12.10 -5.86 11.15
N GLN A 83 13.05 -5.62 12.04
CA GLN A 83 13.03 -6.18 13.39
C GLN A 83 11.79 -5.74 14.18
N GLU A 84 11.41 -4.47 14.09
CA GLU A 84 10.24 -3.91 14.75
C GLU A 84 8.94 -4.52 14.20
N ILE A 85 8.81 -4.59 12.87
CA ILE A 85 7.65 -5.22 12.20
C ILE A 85 7.48 -6.66 12.66
N TYR A 86 8.55 -7.46 12.66
CA TYR A 86 8.47 -8.86 13.10
C TYR A 86 8.17 -9.00 14.59
N SER A 87 8.62 -8.06 15.42
CA SER A 87 8.32 -8.06 16.85
C SER A 87 6.83 -7.78 17.10
N LEU A 88 6.26 -6.77 16.43
CA LEU A 88 4.83 -6.47 16.49
C LEU A 88 3.98 -7.63 15.94
N ARG A 89 4.36 -8.19 14.79
CA ARG A 89 3.67 -9.33 14.17
C ARG A 89 3.63 -10.53 15.11
N ARG A 90 4.74 -10.89 15.76
CA ARG A 90 4.74 -12.00 16.75
C ARG A 90 3.77 -11.74 17.89
N MET A 91 3.75 -10.53 18.46
CA MET A 91 2.83 -10.20 19.55
C MET A 91 1.37 -10.33 19.14
N LEU A 92 1.00 -9.85 17.95
CA LEU A 92 -0.39 -9.88 17.47
C LEU A 92 -0.81 -11.27 16.97
N GLU A 93 -0.01 -11.89 16.11
CA GLU A 93 -0.36 -13.14 15.42
C GLU A 93 -0.38 -14.32 16.40
N ILE A 94 0.59 -14.42 17.32
CA ILE A 94 0.63 -15.50 18.31
C ILE A 94 -0.56 -15.38 19.27
N ALA A 95 -0.85 -14.17 19.76
CA ALA A 95 -2.00 -13.93 20.64
C ALA A 95 -3.31 -14.31 19.94
N ALA A 96 -3.48 -13.95 18.66
CA ALA A 96 -4.65 -14.32 17.88
C ALA A 96 -4.81 -15.84 17.72
N VAL A 97 -3.73 -16.57 17.40
CA VAL A 97 -3.75 -18.04 17.24
C VAL A 97 -4.02 -18.77 18.57
N LEU A 98 -3.49 -18.25 19.68
CA LEU A 98 -3.76 -18.84 21.00
C LEU A 98 -5.19 -18.55 21.45
N GLY A 99 -5.68 -17.33 21.23
CA GLY A 99 -7.05 -16.92 21.57
C GLY A 99 -8.13 -17.61 20.73
N SER A 100 -7.86 -17.91 19.46
CA SER A 100 -8.84 -18.55 18.57
C SER A 100 -9.19 -19.99 18.96
N ARG A 101 -8.31 -20.68 19.72
CA ARG A 101 -8.59 -22.02 20.25
C ARG A 101 -9.60 -22.02 21.39
N SER A 102 -9.82 -20.87 22.03
CA SER A 102 -10.74 -20.75 23.17
C SER A 102 -12.18 -20.46 22.75
N THR A 103 -12.47 -20.34 21.44
CA THR A 103 -13.81 -19.98 20.91
C THR A 103 -14.60 -21.17 20.35
N GLU A 104 -14.17 -22.41 20.60
CA GLU A 104 -14.95 -23.63 20.35
C GLU A 104 -15.63 -24.12 21.63
N ILE A 105 -16.68 -23.43 22.11
CA ILE A 105 -17.67 -23.95 23.08
C ILE A 105 -19.06 -23.41 22.72
#